data_AF-A0A9E3SRC2-F1
#
_entry.id   AF-A0A9E3SRC2-F1
#
_cell.length_a   1.000
_cell.length_b   1.000
_cell.length_c   1.000
_cell.angle_alpha   90.00
_cell.angle_beta   90.00
_cell.angle_gamma   90.00
#
_symmetry.space_group_name_H-M   'P 1'
#
loop_
_entity.id
_entity.type
_entity.pdbx_description
1 polymer ?
#
loop_
_entity_poly.entity_id
_entity_poly.type
_entity_poly.pdbx_seq_one_letter_code
_entity_poly.pdbx_strand_id
1 'polypeptide(L)'
;MRHHDVHSGRLIGGVLVAGAVLMLPGSARAWIITGLGTNNPARLFMMVGNGAAALWQNNATINRVSLTVPAAQLGTGTPLAMTSNSTQSTSPYDGFTVCSPPAQVYVGAAYQRRNAGQPANARLQVTSPANLTSIAGDNIPITEISWTVSALGGDPNPTAIPAGTFTGGTQFLTNVAQGTLRENCHTFSYANTAIRASGVYDGRVTYTLTVP
;
A
#
# COMPACT_ATOMS: atom_id res chain seq x y z
N MET A 1 71.03 -18.29 -37.55
CA MET A 1 71.84 -17.17 -37.04
C MET A 1 70.88 -16.12 -36.50
N ARG A 2 71.06 -15.70 -35.23
CA ARG A 2 70.82 -14.37 -34.59
C ARG A 2 69.66 -13.50 -35.12
N HIS A 3 68.80 -12.84 -34.34
CA HIS A 3 68.86 -12.28 -32.98
C HIS A 3 67.43 -11.87 -32.53
N HIS A 4 67.23 -11.80 -31.22
CA HIS A 4 66.22 -11.09 -30.40
C HIS A 4 65.34 -9.98 -31.02
N ASP A 5 64.07 -9.87 -30.61
CA ASP A 5 63.67 -8.84 -29.62
C ASP A 5 62.26 -9.01 -29.01
N VAL A 6 62.10 -8.48 -27.79
CA VAL A 6 60.95 -8.52 -26.87
C VAL A 6 60.25 -7.15 -26.84
N HIS A 7 58.91 -7.07 -26.83
CA HIS A 7 58.18 -6.19 -25.88
C HIS A 7 56.63 -6.16 -26.01
N SER A 8 56.03 -6.14 -24.81
CA SER A 8 54.89 -5.30 -24.37
C SER A 8 53.46 -5.65 -24.79
N GLY A 9 52.67 -6.02 -23.77
CA GLY A 9 51.25 -6.30 -23.87
C GLY A 9 50.33 -5.10 -23.71
N ARG A 10 49.03 -5.41 -23.67
CA ARG A 10 47.99 -4.62 -23.00
C ARG A 10 46.72 -5.47 -22.86
N LEU A 11 46.41 -5.81 -21.62
CA LEU A 11 45.10 -6.30 -21.18
C LEU A 11 44.09 -5.17 -21.40
N ILE A 12 43.11 -5.38 -22.28
CA ILE A 12 41.95 -4.51 -22.42
C ILE A 12 40.89 -5.03 -21.45
N GLY A 13 40.84 -4.44 -20.26
CA GLY A 13 39.76 -4.63 -19.30
C GLY A 13 38.49 -3.96 -19.83
N GLY A 14 37.49 -4.76 -20.19
CA GLY A 14 36.15 -4.29 -20.50
C GLY A 14 35.45 -3.81 -19.23
N VAL A 15 35.24 -2.50 -19.12
CA VAL A 15 34.40 -1.90 -18.08
C VAL A 15 32.94 -2.15 -18.44
N LEU A 16 32.28 -3.05 -17.71
CA LEU A 16 30.82 -3.21 -17.70
C LEU A 16 30.21 -2.03 -16.93
N VAL A 17 29.62 -1.08 -17.67
CA VAL A 17 28.82 0.00 -17.09
C VAL A 17 27.45 -0.56 -16.74
N ALA A 18 27.22 -0.85 -15.47
CA ALA A 18 25.90 -1.16 -14.94
C ALA A 18 25.05 0.11 -14.87
N GLY A 19 24.09 0.25 -15.79
CA GLY A 19 23.12 1.35 -15.80
C GLY A 19 22.12 1.18 -14.65
N ALA A 20 22.29 1.95 -13.58
CA ALA A 20 21.28 2.09 -12.54
C ALA A 20 20.08 2.87 -13.11
N VAL A 21 18.99 2.17 -13.42
CA VAL A 21 17.70 2.80 -13.73
C VAL A 21 17.17 3.39 -12.43
N LEU A 22 17.33 4.70 -12.27
CA LEU A 22 16.65 5.50 -11.25
C LEU A 22 15.14 5.45 -11.52
N MET A 23 14.44 4.55 -10.84
CA MET A 23 12.98 4.57 -10.78
C MET A 23 12.56 5.84 -10.04
N LEU A 24 12.13 6.86 -10.78
CA LEU A 24 11.51 8.05 -10.18
C LEU A 24 10.25 7.58 -9.43
N PRO A 25 10.07 7.96 -8.15
CA PRO A 25 8.83 7.64 -7.45
C PRO A 25 7.68 8.31 -8.19
N GLY A 26 6.73 7.50 -8.66
CA GLY A 26 5.51 8.02 -9.28
C GLY A 26 4.80 8.97 -8.31
N SER A 27 4.29 10.09 -8.84
CA SER A 27 3.60 11.09 -8.03
C SER A 27 2.40 10.46 -7.33
N ALA A 28 2.48 10.35 -6.00
CA ALA A 28 1.39 9.87 -5.17
C ALA A 28 0.17 10.82 -5.31
N ARG A 29 -1.00 10.24 -5.58
CA ARG A 29 -2.27 10.96 -5.82
C ARG A 29 -3.37 10.34 -4.98
N ALA A 30 -4.26 11.16 -4.45
CA ALA A 30 -5.37 10.74 -3.60
C ALA A 30 -6.38 11.87 -3.41
N TRP A 31 -7.58 11.54 -2.95
CA TRP A 31 -8.67 12.50 -2.81
C TRP A 31 -8.94 12.87 -1.35
N ILE A 32 -9.12 14.17 -1.11
CA ILE A 32 -9.75 14.69 0.12
C ILE A 32 -11.04 15.39 -0.29
N ILE A 33 -12.16 14.71 -0.11
CA ILE A 33 -13.48 15.20 -0.48
C ILE A 33 -14.07 15.93 0.73
N THR A 34 -14.50 17.17 0.52
CA THR A 34 -15.20 17.99 1.52
C THR A 34 -16.69 18.02 1.27
N GLY A 35 -17.47 18.47 2.26
CA GLY A 35 -18.89 18.76 2.04
C GLY A 35 -19.82 17.56 2.27
N LEU A 36 -19.38 16.54 3.02
CA LEU A 36 -20.27 15.46 3.47
C LEU A 36 -21.46 15.96 4.32
N GLY A 37 -21.40 17.21 4.80
CA GLY A 37 -22.33 17.85 5.73
C GLY A 37 -21.84 17.80 7.18
N THR A 38 -22.29 18.73 8.01
CA THR A 38 -21.88 18.86 9.44
C THR A 38 -23.05 18.69 10.42
N ASN A 39 -24.28 18.49 9.93
CA ASN A 39 -25.51 18.40 10.73
C ASN A 39 -26.07 16.97 10.88
N ASN A 40 -25.28 15.96 10.53
CA ASN A 40 -25.67 14.55 10.68
C ASN A 40 -25.28 14.01 12.08
N PRO A 41 -25.94 12.94 12.58
CA PRO A 41 -25.49 12.26 13.79
C PRO A 41 -24.03 11.84 13.67
N ALA A 42 -23.34 11.67 14.81
CA ALA A 42 -21.95 11.22 14.80
C ALA A 42 -21.84 9.86 14.11
N ARG A 43 -21.04 9.77 13.05
CA ARG A 43 -20.88 8.56 12.25
C ARG A 43 -19.49 8.46 11.65
N LEU A 44 -19.04 7.21 11.53
CA LEU A 44 -17.78 6.83 10.94
C LEU A 44 -18.04 5.94 9.74
N PHE A 45 -17.17 6.08 8.75
CA PHE A 45 -17.10 5.20 7.61
C PHE A 45 -15.63 4.79 7.46
N MET A 46 -15.41 3.49 7.33
CA MET A 46 -14.12 2.91 7.03
C MET A 46 -14.33 1.78 6.02
N MET A 47 -13.52 1.75 4.98
CA MET A 47 -13.60 0.74 3.94
C MET A 47 -12.20 0.41 3.43
N VAL A 48 -11.91 -0.88 3.32
CA VAL A 48 -10.66 -1.42 2.79
C VAL A 48 -11.03 -2.55 1.82
N GLY A 49 -10.72 -2.37 0.55
CA GLY A 49 -11.13 -3.26 -0.52
C GLY A 49 -12.63 -3.18 -0.79
N ASN A 50 -13.28 -4.34 -0.87
CA ASN A 50 -14.72 -4.44 -1.11
C ASN A 50 -15.46 -3.99 0.13
N GLY A 51 -16.38 -3.05 -0.07
CA GLY A 51 -17.19 -2.49 0.99
C GLY A 51 -18.66 -2.46 0.63
N ALA A 52 -19.42 -1.85 1.53
CA ALA A 52 -20.81 -1.57 1.25
C ALA A 52 -20.93 -0.58 0.08
N ALA A 53 -22.01 -0.71 -0.70
CA ALA A 53 -22.20 0.07 -1.92
C ALA A 53 -22.40 1.58 -1.68
N ALA A 54 -22.68 1.99 -0.43
CA ALA A 54 -22.86 3.37 -0.03
C ALA A 54 -22.15 3.66 1.29
N LEU A 55 -21.82 4.95 1.52
CA LEU A 55 -21.31 5.41 2.80
C LEU A 55 -22.23 5.04 3.97
N TRP A 56 -21.62 4.91 5.16
CA TRP A 56 -22.28 4.67 6.46
C TRP A 56 -22.93 3.28 6.64
N GLN A 57 -22.72 2.37 5.70
CA GLN A 57 -23.15 0.99 5.84
C GLN A 57 -22.05 0.10 6.43
N ASN A 58 -22.45 -0.89 7.23
CA ASN A 58 -21.53 -1.88 7.76
C ASN A 58 -21.10 -2.86 6.67
N ASN A 59 -19.83 -3.26 6.71
CA ASN A 59 -19.27 -4.29 5.84
C ASN A 59 -18.36 -5.21 6.65
N ALA A 60 -18.57 -6.51 6.53
CA ALA A 60 -17.75 -7.53 7.18
C ALA A 60 -16.76 -8.21 6.21
N THR A 61 -16.73 -7.80 4.94
CA THR A 61 -15.87 -8.40 3.92
C THR A 61 -14.41 -8.21 4.28
N ILE A 62 -13.64 -9.29 4.16
CA ILE A 62 -12.19 -9.27 4.28
C ILE A 62 -11.61 -9.50 2.88
N ASN A 63 -10.77 -8.59 2.43
CA ASN A 63 -10.02 -8.74 1.19
C ASN A 63 -8.66 -9.38 1.44
N ARG A 64 -8.23 -10.20 0.48
CA ARG A 64 -6.91 -10.80 0.43
C ARG A 64 -6.04 -10.02 -0.54
N VAL A 65 -4.80 -9.79 -0.14
CA VAL A 65 -3.71 -9.35 -1.01
C VAL A 65 -2.68 -10.48 -1.00
N SER A 66 -2.24 -10.90 -2.17
CA SER A 66 -1.38 -12.09 -2.31
C SER A 66 -0.47 -11.99 -3.52
N LEU A 67 0.62 -12.75 -3.49
CA LEU A 67 1.43 -13.02 -4.66
C LEU A 67 1.95 -14.46 -4.59
N THR A 68 2.30 -15.03 -5.74
CA THR A 68 3.09 -16.26 -5.83
C THR A 68 4.46 -15.85 -6.30
N VAL A 69 5.50 -16.06 -5.49
CA VAL A 69 6.88 -15.69 -5.87
C VAL A 69 7.34 -16.63 -6.99
N PRO A 70 7.69 -16.13 -8.19
CA PRO A 70 8.25 -16.98 -9.23
C PRO A 70 9.59 -17.55 -8.80
N ALA A 71 9.87 -18.82 -9.14
CA ALA A 71 11.10 -19.49 -8.72
C ALA A 71 12.38 -18.72 -9.11
N ALA A 72 12.38 -18.12 -10.31
CA ALA A 72 13.50 -17.30 -10.82
C ALA A 72 13.71 -15.98 -10.04
N GLN A 73 12.74 -15.57 -9.23
CA GLN A 73 12.79 -14.34 -8.45
C GLN A 73 13.00 -14.60 -6.95
N LEU A 74 13.18 -15.84 -6.49
CA LEU A 74 13.36 -16.13 -5.06
C LEU A 74 14.58 -15.41 -4.48
N GLY A 75 14.36 -14.55 -3.49
CA GLY A 75 15.42 -13.89 -2.72
C GLY A 75 16.31 -12.94 -3.54
N THR A 76 15.84 -12.45 -4.68
CA THR A 76 16.62 -11.56 -5.55
C THR A 76 16.71 -10.12 -5.03
N GLY A 77 15.93 -9.77 -4.01
CA GLY A 77 15.81 -8.39 -3.52
C GLY A 77 15.02 -7.46 -4.43
N THR A 78 14.49 -7.95 -5.55
CA THR A 78 13.61 -7.18 -6.43
C THR A 78 12.19 -7.19 -5.86
N PRO A 79 11.59 -6.01 -5.60
CA PRO A 79 10.21 -5.94 -5.13
C PRO A 79 9.23 -6.56 -6.12
N LEU A 80 8.31 -7.37 -5.61
CA LEU A 80 7.28 -8.06 -6.38
C LEU A 80 5.92 -7.47 -6.11
N ALA A 81 5.20 -7.10 -7.17
CA ALA A 81 3.85 -6.58 -7.05
C ALA A 81 2.88 -7.66 -6.55
N MET A 82 1.97 -7.28 -5.66
CA MET A 82 0.90 -8.13 -5.16
C MET A 82 -0.42 -7.80 -5.85
N THR A 83 -1.32 -8.78 -5.90
CA THR A 83 -2.69 -8.59 -6.41
C THR A 83 -3.69 -8.79 -5.28
N SER A 84 -4.87 -8.16 -5.41
CA SER A 84 -5.98 -8.30 -4.48
C SER A 84 -7.17 -9.02 -5.11
N ASN A 85 -7.98 -9.67 -4.27
CA ASN A 85 -9.31 -10.13 -4.64
C ASN A 85 -10.39 -9.03 -4.53
N SER A 86 -10.03 -7.80 -4.15
CA SER A 86 -10.97 -6.68 -4.19
C SER A 86 -11.37 -6.39 -5.63
N THR A 87 -12.66 -6.11 -5.82
CA THR A 87 -13.29 -5.66 -7.06
C THR A 87 -13.72 -4.19 -6.96
N GLN A 88 -13.43 -3.52 -5.84
CA GLN A 88 -13.83 -2.13 -5.61
C GLN A 88 -13.02 -1.19 -6.50
N SER A 89 -13.64 -0.66 -7.54
CA SER A 89 -13.03 0.32 -8.44
C SER A 89 -13.58 1.74 -8.24
N THR A 90 -14.79 1.90 -7.68
CA THR A 90 -15.49 3.18 -7.60
C THR A 90 -15.53 3.75 -6.17
N SER A 91 -15.66 5.06 -6.04
CA SER A 91 -15.96 5.70 -4.74
C SER A 91 -17.40 5.39 -4.31
N PRO A 92 -17.64 4.99 -3.05
CA PRO A 92 -18.97 4.82 -2.49
C PRO A 92 -19.67 6.15 -2.17
N TYR A 93 -18.99 7.29 -2.38
CA TYR A 93 -19.58 8.61 -2.20
C TYR A 93 -20.31 9.11 -3.44
N ASP A 94 -19.64 9.09 -4.60
CA ASP A 94 -20.15 9.69 -5.85
C ASP A 94 -20.11 8.74 -7.06
N GLY A 95 -19.62 7.50 -6.88
CA GLY A 95 -19.51 6.50 -7.93
C GLY A 95 -18.35 6.71 -8.90
N PHE A 96 -17.46 7.69 -8.68
CA PHE A 96 -16.32 7.95 -9.55
C PHE A 96 -15.33 6.77 -9.53
N THR A 97 -14.79 6.39 -10.70
CA THR A 97 -13.77 5.34 -10.78
C THR A 97 -12.44 5.84 -10.23
N VAL A 98 -12.07 5.35 -9.05
CA VAL A 98 -10.88 5.77 -8.29
C VAL A 98 -9.75 4.75 -8.40
N CYS A 99 -10.05 3.45 -8.38
CA CYS A 99 -9.07 2.37 -8.36
C CYS A 99 -9.11 1.48 -9.60
N SER A 100 -7.99 0.80 -9.85
CA SER A 100 -7.82 -0.22 -10.88
C SER A 100 -7.51 -1.59 -10.25
N PRO A 101 -8.54 -2.32 -9.78
CA PRO A 101 -8.39 -3.73 -9.42
C PRO A 101 -7.92 -4.59 -10.60
N PRO A 102 -7.22 -5.71 -10.35
CA PRO A 102 -6.87 -6.28 -9.05
C PRO A 102 -5.56 -5.75 -8.45
N ALA A 103 -4.86 -4.84 -9.13
CA ALA A 103 -3.56 -4.30 -8.69
C ALA A 103 -3.67 -3.32 -7.50
N GLN A 104 -4.90 -2.95 -7.15
CA GLN A 104 -5.20 -1.90 -6.18
C GLN A 104 -6.31 -2.30 -5.22
N VAL A 105 -6.18 -1.81 -3.99
CA VAL A 105 -7.19 -1.92 -2.93
C VAL A 105 -7.68 -0.52 -2.59
N TYR A 106 -8.97 -0.26 -2.74
CA TYR A 106 -9.58 0.98 -2.28
C TYR A 106 -9.46 1.11 -0.76
N VAL A 107 -9.01 2.25 -0.26
CA VAL A 107 -9.02 2.60 1.15
C VAL A 107 -9.68 3.94 1.32
N GLY A 108 -10.77 3.95 2.09
CA GLY A 108 -11.58 5.14 2.33
C GLY A 108 -11.93 5.29 3.80
N ALA A 109 -11.85 6.52 4.30
CA ALA A 109 -12.23 6.87 5.67
C ALA A 109 -12.96 8.22 5.71
N ALA A 110 -14.12 8.25 6.35
CA ALA A 110 -14.89 9.48 6.53
C ALA A 110 -15.41 9.62 7.96
N TYR A 111 -15.54 10.87 8.39
CA TYR A 111 -16.02 11.20 9.73
C TYR A 111 -17.02 12.36 9.68
N GLN A 112 -18.13 12.19 10.38
CA GLN A 112 -19.09 13.25 10.64
C GLN A 112 -19.48 13.31 12.10
N ARG A 113 -19.78 14.53 12.58
CA ARG A 113 -20.29 14.83 13.91
C ARG A 113 -21.27 15.99 13.81
N ARG A 114 -22.25 16.04 14.72
CA ARG A 114 -23.32 17.04 14.80
C ARG A 114 -22.87 18.44 15.24
N ASN A 115 -21.67 18.61 15.81
CA ASN A 115 -21.25 19.88 16.42
C ASN A 115 -20.06 20.49 15.66
N ALA A 116 -20.28 21.62 15.00
CA ALA A 116 -19.24 22.35 14.25
C ALA A 116 -18.43 23.32 15.14
N GLY A 117 -18.87 23.60 16.37
CA GLY A 117 -18.20 24.53 17.29
C GLY A 117 -16.99 23.96 18.04
N GLN A 118 -16.73 22.66 17.90
CA GLN A 118 -15.58 21.95 18.48
C GLN A 118 -15.13 20.84 17.52
N PRO A 119 -14.41 21.19 16.44
CA PRO A 119 -13.96 20.20 15.46
C PRO A 119 -13.04 19.18 16.14
N ALA A 120 -13.41 17.91 16.03
CA ALA A 120 -12.54 16.79 16.38
C ALA A 120 -12.09 16.10 15.10
N ASN A 121 -10.96 15.42 15.15
CA ASN A 121 -10.50 14.57 14.05
C ASN A 121 -10.68 13.11 14.47
N ALA A 122 -11.19 12.28 13.55
CA ALA A 122 -11.06 10.84 13.71
C ALA A 122 -9.62 10.43 13.36
N ARG A 123 -9.12 9.40 14.02
CA ARG A 123 -7.77 8.89 13.86
C ARG A 123 -7.81 7.59 13.08
N LEU A 124 -7.21 7.57 11.89
CA LEU A 124 -7.03 6.35 11.10
C LEU A 124 -5.69 5.70 11.45
N GLN A 125 -5.75 4.43 11.80
CA GLN A 125 -4.60 3.60 12.13
C GLN A 125 -4.69 2.27 11.41
N VAL A 126 -3.54 1.61 11.28
CA VAL A 126 -3.46 0.23 10.81
C VAL A 126 -2.63 -0.59 11.78
N THR A 127 -3.09 -1.80 12.07
CA THR A 127 -2.40 -2.76 12.94
C THR A 127 -2.05 -4.00 12.13
N SER A 128 -0.79 -4.41 12.16
CA SER A 128 -0.29 -5.60 11.48
C SER A 128 0.37 -6.58 12.46
N PRO A 129 0.41 -7.89 12.17
CA PRO A 129 1.23 -8.82 12.94
C PRO A 129 2.71 -8.51 12.74
N ALA A 130 3.58 -8.98 13.63
CA ALA A 130 5.03 -8.85 13.44
C ALA A 130 5.54 -9.60 12.20
N ASN A 131 4.94 -10.76 11.90
CA ASN A 131 5.32 -11.64 10.80
C ASN A 131 4.07 -12.11 10.04
N LEU A 132 4.26 -12.41 8.76
CA LEU A 132 3.47 -13.43 8.07
C LEU A 132 4.02 -14.79 8.47
N THR A 133 3.15 -15.75 8.78
CA THR A 133 3.54 -17.05 9.33
C THR A 133 3.02 -18.18 8.47
N SER A 134 3.85 -19.20 8.26
CA SER A 134 3.47 -20.44 7.57
C SER A 134 2.87 -21.45 8.55
N ILE A 135 2.21 -22.48 8.02
CA ILE A 135 1.69 -23.59 8.84
C ILE A 135 2.82 -24.35 9.57
N ALA A 136 4.04 -24.34 9.02
CA ALA A 136 5.22 -24.96 9.62
C ALA A 136 5.90 -24.08 10.69
N GLY A 137 5.43 -22.84 10.89
CA GLY A 137 5.99 -21.90 11.85
C GLY A 137 7.11 -21.01 11.30
N ASP A 138 7.42 -21.10 10.00
CA ASP A 138 8.36 -20.20 9.35
C ASP A 138 7.77 -18.79 9.24
N ASN A 139 8.63 -17.77 9.30
CA ASN A 139 8.22 -16.38 9.34
C ASN A 139 8.83 -15.53 8.22
N ILE A 140 8.01 -14.64 7.68
CA ILE A 140 8.43 -13.48 6.88
C ILE A 140 8.09 -12.23 7.68
N PRO A 141 9.05 -11.36 8.02
CA PRO A 141 8.76 -10.10 8.69
C PRO A 141 7.75 -9.28 7.90
N ILE A 142 6.72 -8.72 8.56
CA ILE A 142 5.69 -7.93 7.87
C ILE A 142 6.28 -6.68 7.21
N THR A 143 7.46 -6.24 7.67
CA THR A 143 8.22 -5.12 7.12
C THR A 143 8.67 -5.36 5.67
N GLU A 144 8.56 -6.58 5.16
CA GLU A 144 8.74 -6.86 3.72
C GLU A 144 7.53 -6.45 2.88
N ILE A 145 6.41 -6.07 3.49
CA ILE A 145 5.19 -5.64 2.79
C ILE A 145 5.06 -4.12 2.92
N SER A 146 5.09 -3.46 1.77
CA SER A 146 4.90 -2.01 1.62
C SER A 146 3.77 -1.70 0.65
N TRP A 147 3.31 -0.46 0.65
CA TRP A 147 2.33 0.02 -0.31
C TRP A 147 2.65 1.43 -0.81
N THR A 148 2.31 1.65 -2.07
CA THR A 148 2.23 2.98 -2.67
C THR A 148 0.78 3.44 -2.73
N VAL A 149 0.57 4.72 -3.02
CA VAL A 149 -0.76 5.33 -3.10
C VAL A 149 -0.98 5.98 -4.45
N SER A 150 -2.17 5.79 -5.00
CA SER A 150 -2.62 6.50 -6.20
C SER A 150 -4.14 6.64 -6.17
N ALA A 151 -4.66 7.48 -7.06
CA ALA A 151 -6.07 7.55 -7.38
C ALA A 151 -6.21 8.03 -8.82
N LEU A 152 -7.16 7.46 -9.56
CA LEU A 152 -7.57 7.98 -10.86
C LEU A 152 -8.20 9.37 -10.69
N GLY A 153 -8.14 10.18 -11.74
CA GLY A 153 -8.57 11.59 -11.74
C GLY A 153 -7.58 12.58 -11.10
N GLY A 154 -6.68 12.11 -10.23
CA GLY A 154 -5.35 12.71 -10.07
C GLY A 154 -5.19 13.91 -9.14
N ASP A 155 -6.03 14.02 -8.10
CA ASP A 155 -5.79 14.96 -7.00
C ASP A 155 -4.38 14.76 -6.38
N PRO A 156 -3.53 15.81 -6.32
CA PRO A 156 -2.15 15.73 -5.86
C PRO A 156 -2.00 15.77 -4.33
N ASN A 157 -2.95 15.22 -3.56
CA ASN A 157 -2.89 15.15 -2.10
C ASN A 157 -2.33 13.80 -1.58
N PRO A 158 -1.01 13.51 -1.66
CA PRO A 158 -0.46 12.20 -1.31
C PRO A 158 -0.63 11.82 0.17
N THR A 159 -1.00 12.77 1.03
CA THR A 159 -1.18 12.60 2.46
C THR A 159 -2.64 12.31 2.85
N ALA A 160 -3.55 12.15 1.88
CA ALA A 160 -4.93 11.75 2.18
C ALA A 160 -4.95 10.50 3.07
N ILE A 161 -4.32 9.42 2.61
CA ILE A 161 -3.92 8.25 3.41
C ILE A 161 -2.53 7.86 2.89
N PRO A 162 -1.44 8.09 3.63
CA PRO A 162 -0.09 8.05 3.07
C PRO A 162 0.37 6.64 2.68
N ALA A 163 1.33 6.59 1.75
CA ALA A 163 2.10 5.40 1.43
C ALA A 163 2.94 4.97 2.64
N GLY A 164 3.35 3.71 2.70
CA GLY A 164 4.08 3.20 3.85
C GLY A 164 4.59 1.78 3.73
N THR A 165 5.19 1.33 4.82
CA THR A 165 5.60 -0.05 5.06
C THR A 165 5.02 -0.49 6.39
N PHE A 166 4.60 -1.75 6.50
CA PHE A 166 4.08 -2.25 7.78
C PHE A 166 5.19 -2.39 8.80
N THR A 167 4.87 -2.15 10.07
CA THR A 167 5.88 -2.06 11.15
C THR A 167 5.77 -3.17 12.21
N GLY A 168 4.75 -4.03 12.13
CA GLY A 168 4.59 -5.11 13.12
C GLY A 168 3.90 -4.69 14.41
N GLY A 169 2.92 -3.80 14.31
CA GLY A 169 2.15 -3.28 15.42
C GLY A 169 1.13 -2.26 14.93
N THR A 170 0.63 -1.40 15.81
CA THR A 170 -0.27 -0.30 15.44
C THR A 170 0.53 0.92 14.96
N GLN A 171 0.30 1.34 13.73
CA GLN A 171 0.86 2.57 13.16
C GLN A 171 -0.25 3.57 12.81
N PHE A 172 0.02 4.85 13.09
CA PHE A 172 -0.86 5.94 12.69
C PHE A 172 -0.71 6.22 11.19
N LEU A 173 -1.83 6.43 10.50
CA LEU A 173 -1.82 6.78 9.09
C LEU A 173 -2.16 8.25 8.88
N THR A 174 -3.31 8.71 9.37
CA THR A 174 -3.77 10.07 9.13
C THR A 174 -4.91 10.48 10.06
N ASN A 175 -5.17 11.78 10.12
CA ASN A 175 -6.35 12.35 10.77
C ASN A 175 -7.44 12.62 9.74
N VAL A 176 -8.66 12.16 9.99
CA VAL A 176 -9.84 12.43 9.16
C VAL A 176 -10.60 13.58 9.79
N ALA A 177 -10.61 14.73 9.12
CA ALA A 177 -11.32 15.91 9.59
C ALA A 177 -12.84 15.71 9.51
N GLN A 178 -13.58 16.31 10.43
CA GLN A 178 -15.04 16.32 10.39
C GLN A 178 -15.54 16.85 9.03
N GLY A 179 -16.53 16.15 8.46
CA GLY A 179 -17.15 16.55 7.19
C GLY A 179 -16.33 16.22 5.95
N THR A 180 -15.26 15.43 6.09
CA THR A 180 -14.41 14.99 4.99
C THR A 180 -14.42 13.49 4.79
N LEU A 181 -14.23 13.07 3.54
CA LEU A 181 -13.87 11.71 3.12
C LEU A 181 -12.46 11.77 2.56
N ARG A 182 -11.60 10.86 3.00
CA ARG A 182 -10.28 10.63 2.42
C ARG A 182 -10.33 9.28 1.72
N GLU A 183 -9.95 9.24 0.45
CA GLU A 183 -9.94 8.00 -0.32
C GLU A 183 -8.76 7.93 -1.28
N ASN A 184 -8.20 6.72 -1.42
CA ASN A 184 -7.23 6.37 -2.43
C ASN A 184 -7.11 4.87 -2.63
N CYS A 185 -6.16 4.47 -3.45
CA CYS A 185 -5.88 3.11 -3.83
C CYS A 185 -4.48 2.71 -3.39
N HIS A 186 -4.38 1.66 -2.60
CA HIS A 186 -3.11 1.06 -2.21
C HIS A 186 -2.68 -0.02 -3.19
N THR A 187 -1.46 0.08 -3.69
CA THR A 187 -0.77 -1.00 -4.43
C THR A 187 0.30 -1.58 -3.53
N PHE A 188 0.19 -2.87 -3.22
CA PHE A 188 1.10 -3.55 -2.30
C PHE A 188 2.25 -4.23 -3.04
N SER A 189 3.41 -4.27 -2.39
CA SER A 189 4.59 -4.99 -2.87
C SER A 189 5.27 -5.77 -1.76
N TYR A 190 5.83 -6.92 -2.12
CA TYR A 190 6.72 -7.72 -1.29
C TYR A 190 8.18 -7.44 -1.67
N ALA A 191 9.00 -7.00 -0.72
CA ALA A 191 10.38 -6.58 -0.96
C ALA A 191 11.30 -7.74 -1.38
N ASN A 192 10.99 -8.98 -0.96
CA ASN A 192 11.66 -10.20 -1.42
C ASN A 192 13.18 -10.18 -1.17
N THR A 193 13.57 -9.67 0.00
CA THR A 193 14.99 -9.40 0.34
C THR A 193 15.77 -10.61 0.85
N ALA A 194 15.09 -11.72 1.14
CA ALA A 194 15.71 -12.95 1.63
C ALA A 194 15.06 -14.21 1.04
N ILE A 195 15.84 -15.27 0.94
CA ILE A 195 15.34 -16.61 0.62
C ILE A 195 14.56 -17.14 1.83
N ARG A 196 13.34 -17.62 1.59
CA ARG A 196 12.42 -18.15 2.61
C ARG A 196 12.12 -19.62 2.31
N ALA A 197 11.76 -20.38 3.34
CA ALA A 197 11.27 -21.74 3.14
C ALA A 197 10.01 -21.73 2.24
N SER A 198 9.84 -22.76 1.43
CA SER A 198 8.65 -22.87 0.58
C SER A 198 7.39 -23.02 1.44
N GLY A 199 6.37 -22.21 1.19
CA GLY A 199 5.12 -22.29 1.91
C GLY A 199 4.20 -21.11 1.61
N VAL A 200 2.97 -21.19 2.11
CA VAL A 200 2.06 -20.06 2.16
C VAL A 200 2.25 -19.37 3.50
N TYR A 201 2.45 -18.06 3.47
CA TYR A 201 2.63 -17.22 4.64
C TYR A 201 1.46 -16.26 4.71
N ASP A 202 0.66 -16.34 5.78
CA ASP A 202 -0.52 -15.50 5.95
C ASP A 202 -0.35 -14.59 7.17
N GLY A 203 -1.05 -13.45 7.12
CA GLY A 203 -1.13 -12.48 8.21
C GLY A 203 -2.34 -11.58 7.99
N ARG A 204 -2.85 -10.98 9.06
CA ARG A 204 -4.05 -10.14 9.00
C ARG A 204 -3.75 -8.72 9.44
N VAL A 205 -3.97 -7.78 8.54
CA VAL A 205 -3.89 -6.35 8.81
C VAL A 205 -5.29 -5.81 9.08
N THR A 206 -5.44 -5.01 10.13
CA THR A 206 -6.71 -4.36 10.50
C THR A 206 -6.55 -2.85 10.50
N TYR A 207 -7.39 -2.17 9.73
CA TYR A 207 -7.51 -0.72 9.77
C TYR A 207 -8.57 -0.33 10.79
N THR A 208 -8.31 0.72 11.57
CA THR A 208 -9.19 1.19 12.63
C THR A 208 -9.33 2.69 12.52
N LEU A 209 -10.58 3.16 12.47
CA LEU A 209 -10.92 4.57 12.55
C LEU A 209 -11.58 4.84 13.90
N THR A 210 -11.00 5.73 14.70
CA THR A 210 -11.48 6.01 16.06
C THR A 210 -11.78 7.49 16.21
N VAL A 211 -12.87 7.83 16.92
CA VAL A 211 -13.20 9.22 17.28
C VAL A 211 -12.94 9.43 18.78
N PRO A 212 -12.51 10.63 19.21
CA PRO A 212 -12.49 11.00 20.62
C PRO A 212 -13.88 11.04 21.25
#